data_AF-J9FN40-F1
#
_entry.id   AF-J9FN40-F1
#
_cell.length_a   1.000
_cell.length_b   1.000
_cell.length_c   1.000
_cell.angle_alpha   90.00
_cell.angle_beta   90.00
_cell.angle_gamma   90.00
#
_symmetry.space_group_name_H-M   'P 1'
#
loop_
_entity.id
_entity.type
_entity.pdbx_description
1 polymer ?
#
loop_
_entity_poly.entity_id
_entity_poly.type
_entity_poly.pdbx_seq_one_letter_code
_entity_poly.pdbx_strand_id
1 'polypeptide(L)'
;MKMKILPALLAAMTLVGATASCSEDNPTFTYSQSNECLITSVTLGKLVRTMHTLSSKGEDSTYTVTVTGSYYPMSIDQANRYIYNLDSLPVGTDISRVTFAALNALGSVSIRGLETGQDSIFNMNDSTDFTKVRSFTVYATDGVSNREYLMRVNVHKEEGDSMVWHKELTGHAELARMTATRSLAVGNQIYLFGMNEGKSEVLISTLNDLDGGRFTEAAMPTQPSVQPQSVVRYHDYFYALSSDSSRLVTSADGKEWTALATDFVPSALVTAGSNQLVALRDGHFYSSFDGLTWTEEAADEAAYLPNGTVCGTLLPSTLDKSFETLIAVGEKDGKAVVWNRNVDLSGKEDFPWIRIPATETSKYNLPEMKEYHLQTYDGAALLTGLTADGKLAPLYWSKDRGRTWKRDRLKTPAAHAEGAIATAIDQNHFIWLFCGKTGEVWRGRINRLGWTPLPGAFEKSLQRR
;
A
#
# COMPACT_ATOMS: atom_id res chain seq x y z
N MET A 1 52.39 -22.37 -57.60
CA MET A 1 52.86 -21.67 -56.39
C MET A 1 52.24 -22.38 -55.18
N LYS A 2 52.69 -23.59 -54.83
CA LYS A 2 53.53 -23.87 -53.64
C LYS A 2 53.30 -22.85 -52.52
N MET A 3 52.68 -23.26 -51.40
CA MET A 3 53.41 -23.73 -50.21
C MET A 3 52.53 -23.75 -48.91
N LYS A 4 52.36 -24.95 -48.31
CA LYS A 4 52.34 -25.32 -46.86
C LYS A 4 51.14 -24.90 -45.96
N ILE A 5 50.61 -25.69 -45.00
CA ILE A 5 50.94 -26.99 -44.35
C ILE A 5 49.65 -27.63 -43.76
N LEU A 6 49.59 -28.96 -43.82
CA LEU A 6 48.57 -29.92 -43.32
C LEU A 6 48.68 -30.16 -41.78
N PRO A 7 47.69 -30.85 -41.14
CA PRO A 7 47.59 -31.08 -39.71
C PRO A 7 48.61 -32.13 -39.24
N ALA A 8 49.12 -31.93 -38.03
CA ALA A 8 50.02 -32.85 -37.35
C ALA A 8 49.45 -33.13 -35.95
N LEU A 9 48.84 -34.30 -35.76
CA LEU A 9 49.01 -35.15 -34.57
C LEU A 9 48.17 -36.44 -34.73
N LEU A 10 48.56 -37.29 -35.68
CA LEU A 10 48.16 -38.69 -35.70
C LEU A 10 49.38 -39.48 -36.19
N ALA A 11 49.84 -40.42 -35.38
CA ALA A 11 50.95 -41.36 -35.63
C ALA A 11 52.39 -40.89 -35.31
N ALA A 12 52.71 -40.87 -34.02
CA ALA A 12 53.93 -41.42 -33.43
C ALA A 12 53.50 -41.84 -32.01
N MET A 13 53.74 -43.04 -31.47
CA MET A 13 54.80 -43.99 -31.67
C MET A 13 54.33 -45.31 -31.04
N THR A 14 54.47 -46.40 -31.78
CA THR A 14 54.41 -47.78 -31.30
C THR A 14 55.53 -48.08 -30.29
N LEU A 15 55.25 -48.97 -29.33
CA LEU A 15 56.03 -50.19 -29.03
C LEU A 15 56.45 -50.42 -27.55
N VAL A 16 55.81 -51.45 -26.94
CA VAL A 16 56.30 -52.40 -25.91
C VAL A 16 56.40 -51.89 -24.44
N GLY A 17 55.90 -52.62 -23.42
CA GLY A 17 55.73 -54.06 -23.33
C GLY A 17 54.61 -54.55 -22.41
N ALA A 18 54.19 -55.78 -22.71
CA ALA A 18 53.29 -56.60 -21.91
C ALA A 18 54.11 -57.56 -21.04
N THR A 19 53.72 -57.77 -19.79
CA THR A 19 53.82 -59.08 -19.11
C THR A 19 52.76 -59.22 -18.01
N ALA A 20 51.80 -60.11 -18.26
CA ALA A 20 51.05 -61.00 -17.37
C ALA A 20 50.69 -60.60 -15.91
N SER A 21 49.40 -60.65 -15.58
CA SER A 21 48.83 -61.68 -14.66
C SER A 21 47.30 -61.54 -14.54
N CYS A 22 46.60 -62.67 -14.49
CA CYS A 22 45.15 -62.81 -14.37
C CYS A 22 44.61 -62.43 -12.99
N SER A 23 43.45 -61.75 -12.94
CA SER A 23 42.31 -62.12 -12.08
C SER A 23 41.06 -61.32 -12.51
N GLU A 24 39.91 -61.99 -12.52
CA GLU A 24 38.58 -61.36 -12.67
C GLU A 24 38.43 -60.23 -11.66
N ASP A 25 37.86 -59.07 -12.04
CA ASP A 25 37.09 -58.24 -11.10
C ASP A 25 36.33 -57.09 -11.78
N ASN A 26 35.02 -57.10 -11.53
CA ASN A 26 34.04 -56.01 -11.45
C ASN A 26 34.22 -54.75 -12.32
N PRO A 27 33.19 -54.30 -13.09
CA PRO A 27 33.20 -52.96 -13.66
C PRO A 27 33.21 -51.96 -12.49
N THR A 28 34.37 -51.41 -12.19
CA THR A 28 34.53 -50.30 -11.26
C THR A 28 33.87 -49.10 -11.92
N PHE A 29 32.61 -48.85 -11.57
CA PHE A 29 32.00 -47.55 -11.77
C PHE A 29 32.86 -46.55 -11.00
N THR A 30 33.67 -45.77 -11.71
CA THR A 30 34.32 -44.60 -11.12
C THR A 30 33.22 -43.59 -10.83
N TYR A 31 32.64 -43.66 -9.63
CA TYR A 31 31.85 -42.59 -9.07
C TYR A 31 32.78 -41.38 -8.93
N SER A 32 32.54 -40.32 -9.71
CA SER A 32 33.19 -39.04 -9.47
C SER A 32 32.71 -38.53 -8.11
N GLN A 33 33.52 -38.69 -7.08
CA GLN A 33 33.25 -38.13 -5.77
C GLN A 33 33.35 -36.60 -5.88
N SER A 34 32.21 -35.93 -5.71
CA SER A 34 32.14 -34.47 -5.59
C SER A 34 32.32 -34.07 -4.14
N ASN A 35 32.99 -32.93 -3.91
CA ASN A 35 33.10 -32.27 -2.60
C ASN A 35 32.06 -31.15 -2.42
N GLU A 36 31.12 -31.01 -3.35
CA GLU A 36 30.07 -30.00 -3.28
C GLU A 36 29.05 -30.37 -2.20
N CYS A 37 28.77 -29.42 -1.31
CA CYS A 37 27.82 -29.57 -0.20
C CYS A 37 26.85 -28.38 -0.18
N LEU A 38 26.00 -28.24 -1.19
CA LEU A 38 25.13 -27.07 -1.35
C LEU A 38 23.67 -27.47 -1.29
N ILE A 39 22.86 -26.75 -0.51
CA ILE A 39 21.42 -26.69 -0.77
C ILE A 39 21.21 -25.71 -1.93
N THR A 40 20.58 -26.17 -3.01
CA THR A 40 20.44 -25.40 -4.26
C THR A 40 19.04 -24.84 -4.46
N SER A 41 18.02 -25.48 -3.89
CA SER A 41 16.65 -24.96 -3.88
C SER A 41 15.84 -25.50 -2.72
N VAL A 42 14.96 -24.67 -2.16
CA VAL A 42 13.96 -25.08 -1.17
C VAL A 42 12.61 -24.55 -1.60
N THR A 43 11.57 -25.38 -1.55
CA THR A 43 10.19 -24.99 -1.85
C THR A 43 9.27 -25.58 -0.79
N LEU A 44 8.57 -24.70 -0.08
CA LEU A 44 7.59 -25.11 0.92
C LEU A 44 6.38 -25.78 0.26
N GLY A 45 5.86 -26.80 0.92
CA GLY A 45 4.70 -27.57 0.48
C GLY A 45 3.38 -26.89 0.82
N LYS A 46 2.34 -27.70 1.07
CA LYS A 46 1.05 -27.21 1.55
C LYS A 46 1.09 -27.10 3.06
N LEU A 47 0.80 -25.92 3.58
CA LEU A 47 0.79 -25.61 5.00
C LEU A 47 -0.63 -25.36 5.47
N VAL A 48 -0.86 -25.50 6.77
CA VAL A 48 -2.16 -25.22 7.40
C VAL A 48 -2.11 -23.85 8.03
N ARG A 49 -3.18 -23.07 7.86
CA ARG A 49 -3.38 -21.80 8.55
C ARG A 49 -4.69 -21.81 9.29
N THR A 50 -4.67 -21.38 10.55
CA THR A 50 -5.89 -21.20 11.35
C THR A 50 -6.42 -19.78 11.17
N MET A 51 -7.69 -19.68 10.80
CA MET A 51 -8.43 -18.43 10.63
C MET A 51 -9.44 -18.28 11.75
N HIS A 52 -9.58 -17.06 12.28
CA HIS A 52 -10.61 -16.72 13.26
C HIS A 52 -11.86 -16.17 12.57
N THR A 53 -13.03 -16.49 13.11
CA THR A 53 -14.35 -16.01 12.65
C THR A 53 -15.34 -16.00 13.82
N LEU A 54 -16.53 -15.46 13.59
CA LEU A 54 -17.67 -15.65 14.50
C LEU A 54 -18.54 -16.82 14.01
N SER A 55 -19.13 -17.56 14.94
CA SER A 55 -20.14 -18.57 14.68
C SER A 55 -21.48 -17.91 14.28
N SER A 56 -22.46 -18.70 13.84
CA SER A 56 -23.82 -18.21 13.58
C SER A 56 -24.52 -17.61 14.82
N LYS A 57 -23.98 -17.86 16.02
CA LYS A 57 -24.44 -17.27 17.29
C LYS A 57 -23.64 -16.04 17.72
N GLY A 58 -22.65 -15.60 16.93
CA GLY A 58 -21.79 -14.47 17.26
C GLY A 58 -20.65 -14.78 18.25
N GLU A 59 -20.38 -16.06 18.51
CA GLU A 59 -19.30 -16.52 19.41
C GLU A 59 -18.01 -16.74 18.62
N ASP A 60 -16.84 -16.56 19.24
CA ASP A 60 -15.55 -16.82 18.60
C ASP A 60 -15.42 -18.27 18.13
N SER A 61 -14.91 -18.44 16.91
CA SER A 61 -14.72 -19.72 16.26
C SER A 61 -13.48 -19.70 15.36
N THR A 62 -13.02 -20.87 14.93
CA THR A 62 -11.90 -21.01 14.01
C THR A 62 -12.18 -22.02 12.91
N TYR A 63 -11.51 -21.86 11.77
CA TYR A 63 -11.47 -22.83 10.69
C TYR A 63 -10.07 -22.85 10.09
N THR A 64 -9.72 -23.93 9.40
CA THR A 64 -8.41 -24.06 8.76
C THR A 64 -8.50 -23.83 7.25
N VAL A 65 -7.46 -23.23 6.70
CA VAL A 65 -7.25 -23.05 5.26
C VAL A 65 -5.87 -23.57 4.87
N THR A 66 -5.72 -23.95 3.59
CA THR A 66 -4.43 -24.34 3.05
C THR A 66 -3.67 -23.12 2.55
N VAL A 67 -2.43 -22.97 3.00
CA VAL A 67 -1.46 -22.03 2.44
C VAL A 67 -0.57 -22.79 1.47
N THR A 68 -0.49 -22.31 0.23
CA THR A 68 0.41 -22.88 -0.78
C THR A 68 1.79 -22.27 -0.59
N GLY A 69 2.70 -23.02 0.04
CA GLY A 69 4.03 -22.53 0.43
C GLY A 69 4.91 -22.11 -0.74
N SER A 70 4.70 -22.65 -1.95
CA SER A 70 5.44 -22.24 -3.15
C SER A 70 5.18 -20.79 -3.59
N TYR A 71 4.14 -20.13 -3.07
CA TYR A 71 3.91 -18.70 -3.27
C TYR A 71 4.78 -17.81 -2.37
N TYR A 72 5.56 -18.40 -1.46
CA TYR A 72 6.48 -17.71 -0.55
C TYR A 72 7.91 -18.21 -0.83
N PRO A 73 8.60 -17.64 -1.83
CA PRO A 73 9.90 -18.13 -2.27
C PRO A 73 10.94 -18.12 -1.15
N MET A 74 11.70 -19.21 -1.05
CA MET A 74 12.84 -19.33 -0.15
C MET A 74 14.08 -18.73 -0.82
N SER A 75 14.81 -17.92 -0.07
CA SER A 75 16.16 -17.45 -0.39
C SER A 75 17.20 -18.31 0.31
N ILE A 76 18.31 -18.53 -0.38
CA ILE A 76 19.47 -19.26 0.12
C ILE A 76 20.67 -18.31 0.04
N ASP A 77 21.09 -17.79 1.19
CA ASP A 77 22.34 -17.07 1.32
C ASP A 77 23.48 -18.09 1.44
N GLN A 78 24.15 -18.35 0.32
CA GLN A 78 25.24 -19.33 0.26
C GLN A 78 26.48 -18.90 1.06
N ALA A 79 26.70 -17.59 1.22
CA ALA A 79 27.86 -17.05 1.92
C ALA A 79 27.70 -17.19 3.44
N ASN A 80 26.53 -16.79 3.94
CA ASN A 80 26.19 -16.88 5.37
C ASN A 80 25.57 -18.22 5.78
N ARG A 81 25.29 -19.10 4.80
CA ARG A 81 24.66 -20.42 4.99
C ARG A 81 23.31 -20.30 5.71
N TYR A 82 22.52 -19.32 5.30
CA TYR A 82 21.22 -18.99 5.90
C TYR A 82 20.10 -19.11 4.88
N ILE A 83 19.01 -19.79 5.25
CA ILE A 83 17.87 -20.04 4.37
C ILE A 83 16.60 -19.49 5.01
N TYR A 84 15.83 -18.71 4.25
CA TYR A 84 14.62 -18.05 4.76
C TYR A 84 13.67 -17.66 3.62
N ASN A 85 12.35 -17.63 3.88
CA ASN A 85 11.41 -17.02 2.96
C ASN A 85 11.54 -15.49 3.00
N LEU A 86 11.64 -14.86 1.82
CA LEU A 86 11.72 -13.40 1.68
C LEU A 86 10.47 -12.74 2.25
N ASP A 87 9.30 -13.17 1.77
CA ASP A 87 8.02 -12.73 2.30
C ASP A 87 7.54 -13.71 3.37
N SER A 88 7.02 -13.19 4.47
CA SER A 88 6.55 -14.03 5.58
C SER A 88 5.27 -14.75 5.19
N LEU A 89 5.10 -15.97 5.69
CA LEU A 89 3.83 -16.68 5.57
C LEU A 89 2.72 -15.87 6.27
N PRO A 90 1.45 -16.04 5.86
CA PRO A 90 0.35 -15.35 6.51
C PRO A 90 0.28 -15.71 8.00
N VAL A 91 -0.13 -14.75 8.83
CA VAL A 91 -0.32 -14.97 10.27
C VAL A 91 -1.25 -16.16 10.53
N GLY A 92 -0.94 -16.93 11.58
CA GLY A 92 -1.66 -18.16 11.93
C GLY A 92 -1.30 -19.39 11.09
N THR A 93 -0.31 -19.29 10.18
CA THR A 93 0.26 -20.47 9.52
C THR A 93 1.01 -21.33 10.53
N ASP A 94 0.67 -22.61 10.60
CA ASP A 94 1.29 -23.59 11.49
C ASP A 94 2.67 -23.99 10.96
N ILE A 95 3.69 -23.46 11.60
CA ILE A 95 5.09 -23.81 11.33
C ILE A 95 5.63 -24.92 12.23
N SER A 96 4.82 -25.53 13.10
CA SER A 96 5.23 -26.73 13.83
C SER A 96 5.25 -27.99 12.96
N ARG A 97 4.61 -27.93 11.78
CA ARG A 97 4.45 -29.04 10.84
C ARG A 97 4.65 -28.61 9.39
N VAL A 98 5.80 -27.99 9.09
CA VAL A 98 6.13 -27.55 7.72
C VAL A 98 6.38 -28.74 6.81
N THR A 99 5.74 -28.76 5.66
CA THR A 99 6.01 -29.72 4.58
C THR A 99 6.84 -29.07 3.48
N PHE A 100 7.55 -29.87 2.70
CA PHE A 100 8.34 -29.40 1.56
C PHE A 100 7.80 -29.98 0.26
N ALA A 101 7.64 -29.15 -0.76
CA ALA A 101 7.40 -29.61 -2.12
C ALA A 101 8.72 -30.06 -2.78
N ALA A 102 9.82 -29.37 -2.46
CA ALA A 102 11.15 -29.72 -2.92
C ALA A 102 12.23 -29.22 -1.94
N LEU A 103 13.29 -30.00 -1.77
CA LEU A 103 14.55 -29.58 -1.19
C LEU A 103 15.66 -30.29 -1.97
N ASN A 104 16.38 -29.53 -2.79
CA ASN A 104 17.46 -30.06 -3.63
C ASN A 104 18.80 -29.70 -3.02
N ALA A 105 19.71 -30.68 -2.99
CA ALA A 105 21.06 -30.49 -2.53
C ALA A 105 22.06 -31.28 -3.38
N LEU A 106 23.30 -30.80 -3.41
CA LEU A 106 24.46 -31.53 -3.91
C LEU A 106 25.02 -32.32 -2.72
N GLY A 107 24.62 -33.59 -2.59
CA GLY A 107 24.93 -34.43 -1.44
C GLY A 107 23.69 -34.89 -0.66
N SER A 108 23.92 -35.68 0.41
CA SER A 108 22.85 -36.12 1.31
C SER A 108 22.61 -35.11 2.42
N VAL A 109 21.35 -34.90 2.81
CA VAL A 109 20.96 -33.89 3.82
C VAL A 109 20.61 -34.57 5.14
N SER A 110 21.20 -34.10 6.24
CA SER A 110 20.75 -34.36 7.60
C SER A 110 20.04 -33.15 8.19
N ILE A 111 19.27 -33.39 9.25
CA ILE A 111 18.66 -32.35 10.08
C ILE A 111 18.96 -32.63 11.54
N ARG A 112 19.30 -31.58 12.30
CA ARG A 112 19.49 -31.70 13.75
C ARG A 112 18.14 -31.77 14.47
N GLY A 113 17.99 -32.75 15.36
CA GLY A 113 16.83 -32.89 16.24
C GLY A 113 16.75 -31.75 17.26
N LEU A 114 15.56 -31.18 17.45
CA LEU A 114 15.35 -30.06 18.38
C LEU A 114 15.52 -30.45 19.85
N GLU A 115 15.14 -31.67 20.22
CA GLU A 115 15.19 -32.15 21.61
C GLU A 115 16.46 -32.95 21.90
N THR A 116 16.87 -33.81 20.98
CA THR A 116 18.00 -34.73 21.17
C THR A 116 19.35 -34.08 20.84
N GLY A 117 19.35 -33.03 20.02
CA GLY A 117 20.58 -32.43 19.47
C GLY A 117 21.33 -33.34 18.49
N GLN A 118 20.82 -34.54 18.20
CA GLN A 118 21.42 -35.51 17.31
C GLN A 118 20.96 -35.28 15.87
N ASP A 119 21.85 -35.51 14.91
CA ASP A 119 21.55 -35.42 13.49
C ASP A 119 20.85 -36.71 13.01
N SER A 120 19.82 -36.57 12.18
CA SER A 120 19.17 -37.67 11.46
C SER A 120 19.08 -37.37 9.97
N ILE A 121 18.97 -38.39 9.13
CA ILE A 121 18.73 -38.19 7.69
C ILE A 121 17.43 -37.40 7.51
N PHE A 122 17.48 -36.35 6.69
CA PHE A 122 16.30 -35.55 6.40
C PHE A 122 15.41 -36.28 5.38
N ASN A 123 14.15 -36.49 5.75
CA ASN A 123 13.13 -37.08 4.88
C ASN A 123 12.10 -36.00 4.49
N MET A 124 12.04 -35.67 3.21
CA MET A 124 11.14 -34.63 2.71
C MET A 124 9.65 -35.00 2.77
N ASN A 125 9.32 -36.29 2.95
CA ASN A 125 7.93 -36.74 3.10
C ASN A 125 7.37 -36.46 4.51
N ASP A 126 8.24 -36.19 5.48
CA ASP A 126 7.85 -35.90 6.85
C ASP A 126 7.65 -34.38 7.05
N SER A 127 6.79 -34.02 8.00
CA SER A 127 6.67 -32.63 8.42
C SER A 127 7.80 -32.25 9.38
N THR A 128 8.28 -31.02 9.29
CA THR A 128 9.37 -30.48 10.10
C THR A 128 8.88 -29.31 10.96
N ASP A 129 9.21 -29.34 12.25
CA ASP A 129 8.95 -28.22 13.16
C ASP A 129 9.94 -27.07 12.93
N PHE A 130 9.43 -25.88 12.60
CA PHE A 130 10.14 -24.61 12.42
C PHE A 130 9.76 -23.53 13.43
N THR A 131 9.12 -23.90 14.55
CA THR A 131 8.91 -22.99 15.70
C THR A 131 10.24 -22.44 16.25
N LYS A 132 11.36 -23.11 15.93
CA LYS A 132 12.74 -22.65 16.13
C LYS A 132 13.52 -22.78 14.82
N VAL A 133 14.60 -22.00 14.68
CA VAL A 133 15.55 -22.13 13.56
C VAL A 133 16.11 -23.56 13.53
N ARG A 134 16.17 -24.16 12.34
CA ARG A 134 16.63 -25.54 12.13
C ARG A 134 18.02 -25.58 11.51
N SER A 135 18.84 -26.53 11.95
CA SER A 135 20.15 -26.82 11.36
C SER A 135 20.04 -28.00 10.41
N PHE A 136 20.51 -27.81 9.17
CA PHE A 136 20.60 -28.82 8.13
C PHE A 136 22.05 -28.98 7.71
N THR A 137 22.56 -30.20 7.65
CA THR A 137 23.93 -30.46 7.19
C THR A 137 23.90 -31.24 5.88
N VAL A 138 24.53 -30.69 4.84
CA VAL A 138 24.74 -31.41 3.58
C VAL A 138 26.09 -32.11 3.63
N TYR A 139 26.11 -33.41 3.39
CA TYR A 139 27.32 -34.22 3.28
C TYR A 139 27.57 -34.58 1.82
N ALA A 140 28.78 -34.28 1.34
CA ALA A 140 29.22 -34.61 0.00
C ALA A 140 29.41 -36.12 -0.18
N THR A 141 29.48 -36.54 -1.44
CA THR A 141 29.77 -37.93 -1.82
C THR A 141 31.23 -38.35 -1.60
N ASP A 142 32.11 -37.40 -1.28
CA ASP A 142 33.51 -37.67 -0.91
C ASP A 142 33.68 -38.26 0.51
N GLY A 143 32.58 -38.28 1.30
CA GLY A 143 32.56 -38.81 2.66
C GLY A 143 33.26 -37.95 3.72
N VAL A 144 33.76 -36.77 3.36
CA VAL A 144 34.51 -35.88 4.27
C VAL A 144 33.92 -34.48 4.30
N SER A 145 33.61 -33.92 3.13
CA SER A 145 33.13 -32.55 3.03
C SER A 145 31.68 -32.45 3.51
N ASN A 146 31.40 -31.42 4.29
CA ASN A 146 30.04 -31.10 4.74
C ASN A 146 29.82 -29.60 4.84
N ARG A 147 28.55 -29.18 4.83
CA ARG A 147 28.16 -27.79 5.02
C ARG A 147 26.86 -27.70 5.81
N GLU A 148 26.92 -26.99 6.92
CA GLU A 148 25.75 -26.69 7.76
C GLU A 148 25.05 -25.41 7.29
N TYR A 149 23.72 -25.46 7.20
CA TYR A 149 22.81 -24.35 6.93
C TYR A 149 21.86 -24.15 8.10
N LEU A 150 21.62 -22.89 8.46
CA LEU A 150 20.53 -22.51 9.36
C LEU A 150 19.32 -22.08 8.52
N MET A 151 18.17 -22.70 8.76
CA MET A 151 16.92 -22.41 8.05
C MET A 151 15.85 -21.87 9.00
N ARG A 152 15.23 -20.76 8.61
CA ARG A 152 14.10 -20.13 9.30
C ARG A 152 12.90 -20.03 8.37
N VAL A 153 11.70 -20.24 8.91
CA VAL A 153 10.45 -19.95 8.22
C VAL A 153 9.77 -18.78 8.95
N ASN A 154 9.62 -17.66 8.26
CA ASN A 154 9.02 -16.43 8.77
C ASN A 154 7.50 -16.47 8.60
N VAL A 155 6.78 -15.95 9.60
CA VAL A 155 5.32 -15.80 9.61
C VAL A 155 4.98 -14.40 10.11
N HIS A 156 4.02 -13.72 9.47
CA HIS A 156 3.52 -12.44 9.96
C HIS A 156 2.93 -12.58 11.37
N LYS A 157 3.07 -11.54 12.17
CA LYS A 157 2.50 -11.48 13.54
C LYS A 157 1.09 -10.91 13.58
N GLU A 158 0.66 -10.30 12.48
CA GLU A 158 -0.61 -9.62 12.34
C GLU A 158 -1.20 -9.86 10.95
N GLU A 159 -2.51 -9.73 10.82
CA GLU A 159 -3.21 -9.82 9.53
C GLU A 159 -2.90 -8.58 8.69
N GLY A 160 -2.39 -8.76 7.46
CA GLY A 160 -1.93 -7.66 6.62
C GLY A 160 -3.01 -6.65 6.26
N ASP A 161 -4.21 -7.11 5.91
CA ASP A 161 -5.35 -6.27 5.55
C ASP A 161 -6.19 -5.82 6.77
N SER A 162 -5.76 -6.16 7.99
CA SER A 162 -6.40 -5.63 9.20
C SER A 162 -5.88 -4.23 9.52
N MET A 163 -6.70 -3.48 10.24
CA MET A 163 -6.39 -2.14 10.72
C MET A 163 -6.88 -2.00 12.16
N VAL A 164 -6.04 -1.38 12.99
CA VAL A 164 -6.39 -0.93 14.33
C VAL A 164 -6.37 0.58 14.36
N TRP A 165 -7.38 1.17 15.00
CA TRP A 165 -7.45 2.60 15.25
C TRP A 165 -6.91 2.90 16.65
N HIS A 166 -6.07 3.91 16.72
CA HIS A 166 -5.53 4.45 17.95
C HIS A 166 -6.13 5.84 18.16
N LYS A 167 -6.72 6.08 19.34
CA LYS A 167 -7.08 7.42 19.78
C LYS A 167 -5.83 8.05 20.35
N GLU A 168 -5.24 8.97 19.61
CA GLU A 168 -4.02 9.67 20.00
C GLU A 168 -4.35 10.80 20.98
N LEU A 169 -5.45 11.51 20.77
CA LEU A 169 -5.93 12.56 21.66
C LEU A 169 -7.41 12.37 22.01
N THR A 170 -7.72 12.53 23.29
CA THR A 170 -9.11 12.55 23.79
C THR A 170 -9.77 13.91 23.60
N GLY A 171 -8.98 14.98 23.45
CA GLY A 171 -9.48 16.33 23.21
C GLY A 171 -8.35 17.35 23.09
N HIS A 172 -8.43 18.21 22.08
CA HIS A 172 -7.59 19.38 21.90
C HIS A 172 -8.47 20.63 21.80
N ALA A 173 -8.20 21.64 22.62
CA ALA A 173 -9.11 22.77 22.83
C ALA A 173 -9.38 23.57 21.55
N GLU A 174 -8.35 23.93 20.79
CA GLU A 174 -8.55 24.72 19.56
C GLU A 174 -9.22 23.90 18.46
N LEU A 175 -8.75 22.68 18.20
CA LEU A 175 -9.43 21.74 17.31
C LEU A 175 -10.92 21.56 17.63
N ALA A 176 -11.28 21.47 18.91
CA ALA A 176 -12.67 21.34 19.33
C ALA A 176 -13.54 22.55 18.90
N ARG A 177 -12.96 23.74 18.69
CA ARG A 177 -13.70 24.92 18.23
C ARG A 177 -13.71 25.07 16.72
N MET A 178 -12.85 24.36 16.01
CA MET A 178 -12.74 24.48 14.56
C MET A 178 -13.99 23.97 13.84
N THR A 179 -14.35 24.70 12.78
CA THR A 179 -15.42 24.36 11.83
C THR A 179 -14.90 24.52 10.40
N ALA A 180 -15.63 24.01 9.40
CA ALA A 180 -15.25 24.11 7.99
C ALA A 180 -13.79 23.67 7.73
N THR A 181 -13.45 22.48 8.24
CA THR A 181 -12.07 22.03 8.37
C THR A 181 -11.55 21.29 7.13
N ARG A 182 -10.25 21.43 6.88
CA ARG A 182 -9.51 20.69 5.86
C ARG A 182 -8.14 20.31 6.41
N SER A 183 -7.71 19.08 6.18
CA SER A 183 -6.33 18.71 6.50
C SER A 183 -5.59 18.07 5.34
N LEU A 184 -4.29 18.27 5.35
CA LEU A 184 -3.36 17.82 4.34
C LEU A 184 -2.06 17.42 5.03
N ALA A 185 -1.54 16.24 4.71
CA ALA A 185 -0.19 15.84 5.11
C ALA A 185 0.81 16.31 4.04
N VAL A 186 1.87 16.99 4.46
CA VAL A 186 2.95 17.48 3.59
C VAL A 186 4.28 17.10 4.22
N GLY A 187 4.96 16.13 3.61
CA GLY A 187 6.17 15.53 4.18
C GLY A 187 5.93 15.01 5.59
N ASN A 188 6.68 15.54 6.57
CA ASN A 188 6.58 15.14 7.98
C ASN A 188 5.60 16.03 8.80
N GLN A 189 4.76 16.83 8.15
CA GLN A 189 3.83 17.73 8.82
C GLN A 189 2.39 17.46 8.41
N ILE A 190 1.46 17.69 9.33
CA ILE A 190 0.03 17.82 9.03
C ILE A 190 -0.36 19.27 9.24
N TYR A 191 -1.06 19.80 8.24
CA TYR A 191 -1.72 21.07 8.26
C TYR A 191 -3.21 20.83 8.43
N LEU A 192 -3.81 21.49 9.41
CA LEU A 192 -5.24 21.45 9.68
C LEU A 192 -5.77 22.88 9.63
N PHE A 193 -6.39 23.21 8.51
CA PHE A 193 -7.04 24.49 8.26
C PHE A 193 -8.47 24.44 8.79
N GLY A 194 -8.96 25.54 9.36
CA GLY A 194 -10.36 25.66 9.75
C GLY A 194 -10.74 27.08 10.15
N MET A 195 -12.03 27.25 10.41
CA MET A 195 -12.59 28.47 10.96
C MET A 195 -12.72 28.33 12.48
N ASN A 196 -12.23 29.30 13.23
CA ASN A 196 -12.35 29.41 14.68
C ASN A 196 -12.91 30.79 15.03
N GLU A 197 -14.06 30.84 15.70
CA GLU A 197 -14.74 32.09 16.08
C GLU A 197 -14.87 33.13 14.92
N GLY A 198 -15.10 32.64 13.69
CA GLY A 198 -15.26 33.46 12.49
C GLY A 198 -13.95 33.90 11.81
N LYS A 199 -12.79 33.44 12.30
CA LYS A 199 -11.47 33.69 11.70
C LYS A 199 -10.89 32.42 11.12
N SER A 200 -10.18 32.56 10.02
CA SER A 200 -9.45 31.46 9.37
C SER A 200 -8.12 31.21 10.10
N GLU A 201 -7.86 29.96 10.48
CA GLU A 201 -6.67 29.54 11.21
C GLU A 201 -6.10 28.24 10.63
N VAL A 202 -4.83 27.98 10.94
CA VAL A 202 -4.16 26.70 10.67
C VAL A 202 -3.46 26.19 11.92
N LEU A 203 -3.68 24.91 12.23
CA LEU A 203 -2.93 24.15 13.20
C LEU A 203 -1.91 23.28 12.46
N ILE A 204 -0.64 23.34 12.86
CA ILE A 204 0.45 22.60 12.21
C ILE A 204 1.12 21.71 13.25
N SER A 205 1.28 20.43 12.94
CA SER A 205 2.00 19.48 13.81
C SER A 205 2.93 18.60 13.00
N THR A 206 4.03 18.15 13.61
CA THR A 206 4.86 17.10 13.01
C THR A 206 4.23 15.74 13.28
N LEU A 207 4.50 14.73 12.44
CA LEU A 207 3.92 13.39 12.63
C LEU A 207 4.26 12.77 14.00
N ASN A 208 5.43 13.12 14.58
CA ASN A 208 5.86 12.62 15.90
C ASN A 208 5.24 13.40 17.07
N ASP A 209 4.74 14.60 16.83
CA ASP A 209 4.20 15.50 17.84
C ASP A 209 2.67 15.38 18.01
N LEU A 210 1.99 14.78 17.03
CA LEU A 210 0.54 14.56 17.03
C LEU A 210 0.07 13.70 18.20
N ASP A 211 0.83 12.65 18.54
CA ASP A 211 0.52 11.75 19.66
C ASP A 211 0.57 12.49 21.01
N GLY A 212 1.33 13.59 21.09
CA GLY A 212 1.39 14.48 22.26
C GLY A 212 0.45 15.69 22.18
N GLY A 213 -0.33 15.82 21.10
CA GLY A 213 -1.26 16.92 20.88
C GLY A 213 -0.59 18.27 20.74
N ARG A 214 0.66 18.30 20.26
CA ARG A 214 1.40 19.53 20.07
C ARG A 214 1.11 20.10 18.69
N PHE A 215 0.40 21.22 18.66
CA PHE A 215 0.15 22.00 17.46
C PHE A 215 0.80 23.37 17.59
N THR A 216 1.35 23.86 16.48
CA THR A 216 1.66 25.28 16.30
C THR A 216 0.46 25.93 15.65
N GLU A 217 -0.08 26.95 16.29
CA GLU A 217 -1.26 27.68 15.84
C GLU A 217 -0.81 28.93 15.06
N ALA A 218 -1.47 29.20 13.94
CA ALA A 218 -1.25 30.42 13.19
C ALA A 218 -2.57 30.95 12.64
N ALA A 219 -2.84 32.23 12.90
CA ALA A 219 -3.93 32.95 12.24
C ALA A 219 -3.57 33.13 10.76
N MET A 220 -4.53 32.89 9.87
CA MET A 220 -4.40 33.22 8.45
C MET A 220 -4.82 34.69 8.22
N PRO A 221 -4.30 35.36 7.17
CA PRO A 221 -4.60 36.76 6.90
C PRO A 221 -6.11 36.98 6.65
N THR A 222 -6.59 38.16 7.04
CA THR A 222 -7.96 38.60 6.70
C THR A 222 -8.06 39.15 5.28
N GLN A 223 -6.93 39.57 4.70
CA GLN A 223 -6.81 40.02 3.31
C GLN A 223 -5.46 39.54 2.71
N PRO A 224 -5.48 38.72 1.65
CA PRO A 224 -6.68 38.08 1.10
C PRO A 224 -7.26 37.09 2.12
N SER A 225 -8.59 37.02 2.21
CA SER A 225 -9.25 36.05 3.09
C SER A 225 -9.05 34.62 2.56
N VAL A 226 -9.13 33.59 3.42
CA VAL A 226 -8.96 32.18 3.02
C VAL A 226 -10.16 31.36 3.47
N GLN A 227 -10.74 30.56 2.57
CA GLN A 227 -11.78 29.57 2.90
C GLN A 227 -11.12 28.22 3.23
N PRO A 228 -11.02 27.82 4.52
CA PRO A 228 -10.20 26.69 4.92
C PRO A 228 -10.61 25.34 4.29
N GLN A 229 -11.91 25.09 4.15
CA GLN A 229 -12.46 23.88 3.55
C GLN A 229 -12.09 23.69 2.07
N SER A 230 -11.72 24.77 1.38
CA SER A 230 -11.38 24.76 -0.05
C SER A 230 -9.92 24.43 -0.35
N VAL A 231 -9.08 24.30 0.69
CA VAL A 231 -7.64 24.16 0.49
C VAL A 231 -7.31 22.85 -0.23
N VAL A 232 -6.60 22.99 -1.36
CA VAL A 232 -6.04 21.91 -2.17
C VAL A 232 -4.54 22.09 -2.25
N ARG A 233 -3.80 20.98 -2.25
CA ARG A 233 -2.34 20.99 -2.40
C ARG A 233 -1.96 20.62 -3.83
N TYR A 234 -1.09 21.41 -4.44
CA TYR A 234 -0.54 21.11 -5.76
C TYR A 234 0.94 21.54 -5.85
N HIS A 235 1.81 20.59 -6.24
CA HIS A 235 3.28 20.72 -6.26
C HIS A 235 3.91 21.20 -4.96
N ASP A 236 4.31 22.47 -4.86
CA ASP A 236 4.93 23.08 -3.67
C ASP A 236 4.02 24.09 -2.94
N TYR A 237 2.81 24.32 -3.46
CA TYR A 237 1.88 25.31 -2.93
C TYR A 237 0.53 24.73 -2.49
N PHE A 238 -0.06 25.36 -1.50
CA PHE A 238 -1.48 25.28 -1.18
C PHE A 238 -2.23 26.31 -2.02
N TYR A 239 -3.38 25.92 -2.55
CA TYR A 239 -4.33 26.77 -3.26
C TYR A 239 -5.65 26.77 -2.49
N ALA A 240 -6.29 27.92 -2.40
CA ALA A 240 -7.60 28.02 -1.75
C ALA A 240 -8.45 29.07 -2.45
N LEU A 241 -9.75 29.00 -2.18
CA LEU A 241 -10.68 30.08 -2.46
C LEU A 241 -10.56 31.16 -1.39
N SER A 242 -10.74 32.39 -1.80
CA SER A 242 -10.94 33.51 -0.89
C SER A 242 -12.41 33.88 -0.84
N SER A 243 -12.86 34.43 0.29
CA SER A 243 -14.23 34.88 0.50
C SER A 243 -14.47 36.30 0.00
N ASP A 244 -13.42 36.99 -0.46
CA ASP A 244 -13.48 38.35 -0.98
C ASP A 244 -13.47 38.40 -2.52
N SER A 245 -13.26 39.58 -3.10
CA SER A 245 -13.27 39.80 -4.56
C SER A 245 -12.15 39.07 -5.31
N SER A 246 -11.10 38.61 -4.60
CA SER A 246 -10.09 37.70 -5.16
C SER A 246 -10.60 36.27 -4.98
N ARG A 247 -10.59 35.42 -6.01
CA ARG A 247 -11.20 34.07 -5.90
C ARG A 247 -10.19 32.94 -5.77
N LEU A 248 -8.91 33.20 -6.01
CA LEU A 248 -7.83 32.24 -5.83
C LEU A 248 -6.67 32.86 -5.07
N VAL A 249 -6.22 32.16 -4.03
CA VAL A 249 -5.06 32.50 -3.22
C VAL A 249 -4.12 31.31 -3.12
N THR A 250 -2.83 31.59 -2.92
CA THR A 250 -1.78 30.58 -2.77
C THR A 250 -0.89 30.84 -1.56
N SER A 251 -0.36 29.77 -0.99
CA SER A 251 0.60 29.78 0.10
C SER A 251 1.62 28.67 -0.06
N ALA A 252 2.89 28.94 0.24
CA ALA A 252 3.92 27.90 0.32
C ALA A 252 3.94 27.20 1.69
N ASP A 253 3.48 27.87 2.74
CA ASP A 253 3.66 27.42 4.12
C ASP A 253 2.36 27.27 4.91
N GLY A 254 1.21 27.48 4.25
CA GLY A 254 -0.13 27.42 4.83
C GLY A 254 -0.50 28.58 5.76
N LYS A 255 0.42 29.49 6.06
CA LYS A 255 0.22 30.59 7.02
C LYS A 255 0.09 31.92 6.31
N GLU A 256 1.03 32.21 5.41
CA GLU A 256 1.07 33.43 4.63
C GLU A 256 0.44 33.19 3.27
N TRP A 257 -0.56 33.99 2.90
CA TRP A 257 -1.34 33.80 1.67
C TRP A 257 -1.27 35.02 0.77
N THR A 258 -1.21 34.77 -0.53
CA THR A 258 -1.14 35.79 -1.58
C THR A 258 -2.21 35.55 -2.63
N ALA A 259 -2.84 36.61 -3.13
CA ALA A 259 -3.81 36.51 -4.22
C ALA A 259 -3.10 36.16 -5.53
N LEU A 260 -3.67 35.25 -6.31
CA LEU A 260 -3.20 35.00 -7.67
C LEU A 260 -3.73 36.07 -8.62
N ALA A 261 -2.88 36.55 -9.51
CA ALA A 261 -3.25 37.47 -10.59
C ALA A 261 -3.92 36.70 -11.73
N THR A 262 -5.16 36.26 -11.52
CA THR A 262 -6.00 35.58 -12.53
C THR A 262 -7.42 36.13 -12.51
N ASP A 263 -8.03 36.26 -13.70
CA ASP A 263 -9.45 36.57 -13.85
C ASP A 263 -10.32 35.30 -13.72
N PHE A 264 -9.70 34.13 -13.58
CA PHE A 264 -10.42 32.89 -13.35
C PHE A 264 -11.01 32.85 -11.95
N VAL A 265 -12.28 32.45 -11.91
CA VAL A 265 -13.19 32.71 -10.81
C VAL A 265 -13.93 31.40 -10.54
N PRO A 266 -13.33 30.46 -9.78
CA PRO A 266 -13.97 29.18 -9.51
C PRO A 266 -15.07 29.29 -8.46
N SER A 267 -16.09 28.43 -8.59
CA SER A 267 -17.06 28.15 -7.54
C SER A 267 -16.56 27.11 -6.53
N ALA A 268 -15.65 26.23 -6.97
CA ALA A 268 -15.00 25.23 -6.11
C ALA A 268 -13.63 24.84 -6.65
N LEU A 269 -12.67 24.60 -5.75
CA LEU A 269 -11.50 23.77 -6.04
C LEU A 269 -11.86 22.31 -5.75
N VAL A 270 -11.68 21.43 -6.73
CA VAL A 270 -12.12 20.03 -6.65
C VAL A 270 -10.99 19.15 -6.11
N THR A 271 -9.86 19.16 -6.81
CA THR A 271 -8.68 18.34 -6.48
C THR A 271 -7.46 18.81 -7.27
N ALA A 272 -6.34 18.15 -7.06
CA ALA A 272 -5.15 18.24 -7.89
C ALA A 272 -4.76 16.84 -8.36
N GLY A 273 -4.43 16.71 -9.64
CA GLY A 273 -3.72 15.56 -10.22
C GLY A 273 -2.21 15.73 -10.13
N SER A 274 -1.48 14.88 -10.84
CA SER A 274 -0.01 14.94 -10.89
C SER A 274 0.51 16.18 -11.63
N ASN A 275 -0.26 16.72 -12.59
CA ASN A 275 0.14 17.83 -13.44
C ASN A 275 -0.94 18.91 -13.60
N GLN A 276 -2.06 18.84 -12.88
CA GLN A 276 -3.11 19.84 -13.03
C GLN A 276 -3.93 20.03 -11.76
N LEU A 277 -4.29 21.28 -11.47
CA LEU A 277 -5.40 21.63 -10.61
C LEU A 277 -6.72 21.40 -11.36
N VAL A 278 -7.77 21.06 -10.62
CA VAL A 278 -9.13 20.96 -11.16
C VAL A 278 -10.07 21.81 -10.33
N ALA A 279 -10.90 22.59 -11.02
CA ALA A 279 -11.91 23.45 -10.43
C ALA A 279 -13.26 23.31 -11.14
N LEU A 280 -14.30 23.81 -10.48
CA LEU A 280 -15.60 24.07 -11.09
C LEU A 280 -15.80 25.58 -11.24
N ARG A 281 -16.41 25.97 -12.35
CA ARG A 281 -16.96 27.32 -12.58
C ARG A 281 -18.21 27.20 -13.42
N ASP A 282 -19.29 27.85 -12.97
CA ASP A 282 -20.56 27.97 -13.70
C ASP A 282 -21.13 26.64 -14.24
N GLY A 283 -20.88 25.53 -13.52
CA GLY A 283 -21.35 24.20 -13.91
C GLY A 283 -20.49 23.49 -14.96
N HIS A 284 -19.21 23.86 -15.09
CA HIS A 284 -18.23 23.22 -15.96
C HIS A 284 -16.95 22.89 -15.18
N PHE A 285 -16.28 21.79 -15.54
CA PHE A 285 -14.93 21.49 -15.05
C PHE A 285 -13.90 22.33 -15.80
N TYR A 286 -12.88 22.77 -15.08
CA TYR A 286 -11.70 23.42 -15.62
C TYR A 286 -10.44 22.80 -15.05
N SER A 287 -9.37 22.76 -15.84
CA SER A 287 -8.03 22.37 -15.37
C SER A 287 -7.01 23.49 -15.54
N SER A 288 -5.95 23.45 -14.74
CA SER A 288 -4.84 24.38 -14.85
C SER A 288 -3.52 23.76 -14.41
N PHE A 289 -2.46 24.00 -15.19
CA PHE A 289 -1.10 23.55 -14.87
C PHE A 289 -0.40 24.44 -13.84
N ASP A 290 -0.83 25.70 -13.70
CA ASP A 290 -0.14 26.75 -12.95
C ASP A 290 -1.06 27.54 -11.98
N GLY A 291 -2.37 27.27 -12.00
CA GLY A 291 -3.38 28.01 -11.25
C GLY A 291 -3.77 29.37 -11.84
N LEU A 292 -3.12 29.80 -12.92
CA LEU A 292 -3.33 31.09 -13.58
C LEU A 292 -4.15 30.95 -14.87
N THR A 293 -3.74 30.01 -15.72
CA THR A 293 -4.38 29.74 -17.01
C THR A 293 -5.25 28.50 -16.89
N TRP A 294 -6.54 28.65 -17.17
CA TRP A 294 -7.53 27.60 -17.00
C TRP A 294 -8.16 27.21 -18.33
N THR A 295 -8.26 25.90 -18.58
CA THR A 295 -8.88 25.33 -19.78
C THR A 295 -10.16 24.62 -19.38
N GLU A 296 -11.25 24.86 -20.12
CA GLU A 296 -12.50 24.14 -19.90
C GLU A 296 -12.33 22.68 -20.31
N GLU A 297 -12.84 21.78 -19.48
CA GLU A 297 -12.77 20.35 -19.68
C GLU A 297 -14.11 19.81 -20.18
N ALA A 298 -14.06 18.91 -21.17
CA ALA A 298 -15.26 18.25 -21.66
C ALA A 298 -15.86 17.35 -20.56
N ALA A 299 -17.20 17.32 -20.48
CA ALA A 299 -17.96 16.45 -19.58
C ALA A 299 -19.19 15.91 -20.33
N ASP A 300 -19.52 14.62 -20.13
CA ASP A 300 -20.63 13.99 -20.84
C ASP A 300 -22.01 14.52 -20.43
N GLU A 301 -22.39 14.36 -19.17
CA GLU A 301 -23.70 14.69 -18.63
C GLU A 301 -23.64 15.96 -17.76
N ALA A 302 -23.10 17.06 -18.31
CA ALA A 302 -22.76 18.29 -17.56
C ALA A 302 -23.88 18.85 -16.67
N ALA A 303 -25.15 18.57 -17.00
CA ALA A 303 -26.30 18.93 -16.16
C ALA A 303 -26.24 18.36 -14.72
N TYR A 304 -25.49 17.28 -14.50
CA TYR A 304 -25.31 16.63 -13.20
C TYR A 304 -24.01 17.01 -12.47
N LEU A 305 -23.30 18.04 -12.95
CA LEU A 305 -22.12 18.55 -12.26
C LEU A 305 -22.50 19.15 -10.91
N PRO A 306 -21.64 18.97 -9.87
CA PRO A 306 -21.92 19.48 -8.53
C PRO A 306 -22.17 21.00 -8.52
N ASN A 307 -23.15 21.43 -7.73
CA ASN A 307 -23.42 22.84 -7.43
C ASN A 307 -23.32 23.17 -5.93
N GLY A 308 -22.99 22.17 -5.11
CA GLY A 308 -22.73 22.31 -3.67
C GLY A 308 -21.33 21.81 -3.31
N THR A 309 -21.25 21.06 -2.21
CA THR A 309 -19.99 20.44 -1.74
C THR A 309 -19.40 19.55 -2.83
N VAL A 310 -18.11 19.70 -3.09
CA VAL A 310 -17.35 18.83 -4.00
C VAL A 310 -15.96 18.59 -3.43
N CYS A 311 -15.46 17.38 -3.61
CA CYS A 311 -14.06 17.07 -3.37
C CYS A 311 -13.60 15.99 -4.35
N GLY A 312 -12.29 15.90 -4.57
CA GLY A 312 -11.73 14.89 -5.44
C GLY A 312 -10.41 14.33 -4.95
N THR A 313 -9.97 13.25 -5.59
CA THR A 313 -8.66 12.64 -5.40
C THR A 313 -8.12 12.08 -6.71
N LEU A 314 -6.84 11.74 -6.74
CA LEU A 314 -6.15 11.15 -7.88
C LEU A 314 -5.76 9.70 -7.59
N LEU A 315 -6.06 8.78 -8.50
CA LEU A 315 -5.60 7.40 -8.44
C LEU A 315 -4.56 7.14 -9.53
N PRO A 316 -3.27 6.91 -9.18
CA PRO A 316 -2.28 6.50 -10.16
C PRO A 316 -2.66 5.15 -10.80
N SER A 317 -2.42 5.00 -12.10
CA SER A 317 -2.64 3.71 -12.75
C SER A 317 -1.60 2.69 -12.28
N THR A 318 -2.07 1.48 -11.97
CA THR A 318 -1.22 0.34 -11.60
C THR A 318 -0.68 -0.42 -12.81
N LEU A 319 -1.15 -0.09 -14.01
CA LEU A 319 -0.78 -0.75 -15.28
C LEU A 319 0.17 0.10 -16.11
N ASP A 320 -0.04 1.41 -16.13
CA ASP A 320 0.74 2.35 -16.95
C ASP A 320 0.92 3.66 -16.19
N LYS A 321 2.16 3.96 -15.80
CA LYS A 321 2.50 5.15 -15.00
C LYS A 321 2.31 6.48 -15.76
N SER A 322 2.09 6.44 -17.07
CA SER A 322 1.70 7.63 -17.83
C SER A 322 0.23 8.00 -17.66
N PHE A 323 -0.56 7.19 -16.94
CA PHE A 323 -1.97 7.47 -16.69
C PHE A 323 -2.29 7.61 -15.21
N GLU A 324 -3.26 8.47 -14.93
CA GLU A 324 -3.95 8.54 -13.65
C GLU A 324 -5.45 8.69 -13.85
N THR A 325 -6.25 8.42 -12.83
CA THR A 325 -7.68 8.68 -12.80
C THR A 325 -7.99 9.71 -11.73
N LEU A 326 -8.55 10.85 -12.12
CA LEU A 326 -9.15 11.78 -11.18
C LEU A 326 -10.57 11.32 -10.86
N ILE A 327 -10.95 11.40 -9.59
CA ILE A 327 -12.31 11.12 -9.11
C ILE A 327 -12.79 12.36 -8.39
N ALA A 328 -14.00 12.82 -8.72
CA ALA A 328 -14.70 13.87 -8.01
C ALA A 328 -16.03 13.32 -7.48
N VAL A 329 -16.33 13.63 -6.22
CA VAL A 329 -17.61 13.34 -5.59
C VAL A 329 -18.18 14.64 -5.04
N GLY A 330 -19.50 14.74 -5.03
CA GLY A 330 -20.14 15.93 -4.51
C GLY A 330 -21.65 15.84 -4.50
N GLU A 331 -22.27 17.00 -4.39
CA GLU A 331 -23.71 17.15 -4.35
C GLU A 331 -24.22 17.95 -5.55
N LYS A 332 -25.29 17.43 -6.16
CA LYS A 332 -26.15 18.13 -7.11
C LYS A 332 -27.58 18.10 -6.61
N ASP A 333 -28.12 19.27 -6.25
CA ASP A 333 -29.52 19.43 -5.82
C ASP A 333 -29.91 18.43 -4.69
N GLY A 334 -29.05 18.28 -3.68
CA GLY A 334 -29.26 17.33 -2.58
C GLY A 334 -28.94 15.87 -2.91
N LYS A 335 -28.48 15.56 -4.13
CA LYS A 335 -28.13 14.19 -4.56
C LYS A 335 -26.64 14.00 -4.73
N ALA A 336 -26.16 12.86 -4.22
CA ALA A 336 -24.77 12.45 -4.36
C ALA A 336 -24.43 12.17 -5.84
N VAL A 337 -23.37 12.77 -6.35
CA VAL A 337 -22.87 12.58 -7.73
C VAL A 337 -21.41 12.17 -7.73
N VAL A 338 -21.05 11.31 -8.68
CA VAL A 338 -19.68 10.82 -8.87
C VAL A 338 -19.27 11.07 -10.31
N TRP A 339 -18.05 11.55 -10.48
CA TRP A 339 -17.42 11.81 -11.76
C TRP A 339 -16.01 11.25 -11.75
N ASN A 340 -15.55 10.74 -12.87
CA ASN A 340 -14.13 10.41 -13.05
C ASN A 340 -13.61 10.89 -14.39
N ARG A 341 -12.29 11.05 -14.48
CA ARG A 341 -11.57 11.37 -15.71
C ARG A 341 -10.25 10.64 -15.71
N ASN A 342 -9.90 9.99 -16.81
CA ASN A 342 -8.55 9.51 -17.01
C ASN A 342 -7.68 10.65 -17.57
N VAL A 343 -6.46 10.78 -17.07
CA VAL A 343 -5.51 11.79 -17.50
C VAL A 343 -4.30 11.07 -18.06
N ASP A 344 -3.97 11.35 -19.33
CA ASP A 344 -2.71 10.96 -19.94
C ASP A 344 -1.66 12.04 -19.62
N LEU A 345 -0.72 11.69 -18.76
CA LEU A 345 0.37 12.56 -18.32
C LEU A 345 1.37 12.86 -19.44
N SER A 346 1.33 12.11 -20.56
CA SER A 346 2.12 12.42 -21.75
C SER A 346 1.47 13.48 -22.66
N GLY A 347 0.20 13.80 -22.42
CA GLY A 347 -0.57 14.81 -23.16
C GLY A 347 -0.90 14.42 -24.61
N LYS A 348 -0.90 13.13 -24.94
CA LYS A 348 -1.22 12.65 -26.30
C LYS A 348 -2.71 12.42 -26.49
N GLU A 349 -3.37 11.94 -25.44
CA GLU A 349 -4.81 11.67 -25.43
C GLU A 349 -5.51 12.61 -24.45
N ASP A 350 -6.70 13.07 -24.83
CA ASP A 350 -7.58 13.84 -23.96
C ASP A 350 -8.88 13.07 -23.74
N PHE A 351 -9.27 12.90 -22.47
CA PHE A 351 -10.48 12.19 -22.09
C PHE A 351 -11.43 13.12 -21.35
N PRO A 352 -12.74 13.09 -21.65
CA PRO A 352 -13.70 13.88 -20.93
C PRO A 352 -13.89 13.36 -19.50
N TRP A 353 -14.47 14.22 -18.66
CA TRP A 353 -15.12 13.78 -17.42
C TRP A 353 -16.35 12.94 -17.75
N ILE A 354 -16.45 11.79 -17.09
CA ILE A 354 -17.55 10.84 -17.25
C ILE A 354 -18.31 10.74 -15.93
N ARG A 355 -19.63 10.90 -16.02
CA ARG A 355 -20.52 10.69 -14.88
C ARG A 355 -20.64 9.20 -14.58
N ILE A 356 -20.60 8.84 -13.30
CA ILE A 356 -20.98 7.50 -12.83
C ILE A 356 -22.39 7.57 -12.23
N PRO A 357 -23.44 7.14 -12.96
CA PRO A 357 -24.80 7.24 -12.47
C PRO A 357 -25.05 6.25 -11.32
N ALA A 358 -25.79 6.71 -10.31
CA ALA A 358 -26.38 5.82 -9.33
C ALA A 358 -27.40 4.90 -10.01
N THR A 359 -27.46 3.64 -9.59
CA THR A 359 -28.44 2.67 -10.10
C THR A 359 -29.30 2.16 -8.97
N GLU A 360 -30.61 2.07 -9.18
CA GLU A 360 -31.57 1.61 -8.15
C GLU A 360 -31.28 0.18 -7.66
N THR A 361 -30.65 -0.63 -8.50
CA THR A 361 -30.27 -2.02 -8.19
C THR A 361 -28.97 -2.13 -7.39
N SER A 362 -28.13 -1.09 -7.36
CA SER A 362 -26.87 -1.09 -6.65
C SER A 362 -27.05 -0.71 -5.18
N LYS A 363 -26.62 -1.59 -4.28
CA LYS A 363 -26.54 -1.32 -2.84
C LYS A 363 -25.30 -0.50 -2.45
N TYR A 364 -24.44 -0.17 -3.41
CA TYR A 364 -23.12 0.44 -3.18
C TYR A 364 -22.93 1.75 -3.94
N ASN A 365 -24.02 2.46 -4.24
CA ASN A 365 -23.94 3.84 -4.76
C ASN A 365 -23.22 4.76 -3.76
N LEU A 366 -22.75 5.91 -4.23
CA LEU A 366 -22.20 6.95 -3.36
C LEU A 366 -23.28 7.37 -2.34
N PRO A 367 -22.99 7.30 -1.02
CA PRO A 367 -23.94 7.74 -0.01
C PRO A 367 -24.13 9.26 -0.01
N GLU A 368 -25.36 9.72 0.25
CA GLU A 368 -25.66 11.12 0.56
C GLU A 368 -25.07 11.45 1.95
N MET A 369 -24.13 12.40 2.01
CA MET A 369 -23.40 12.80 3.22
C MET A 369 -23.12 14.30 3.19
N LYS A 370 -22.85 14.87 4.36
CA LYS A 370 -22.30 16.22 4.52
C LYS A 370 -20.78 16.15 4.56
N GLU A 371 -20.10 17.23 4.19
CA GLU A 371 -18.63 17.35 4.28
C GLU A 371 -17.90 16.12 3.70
N TYR A 372 -17.99 15.91 2.39
CA TYR A 372 -17.27 14.79 1.76
C TYR A 372 -15.75 14.96 1.95
N HIS A 373 -15.10 13.95 2.52
CA HIS A 373 -13.65 13.82 2.55
C HIS A 373 -13.22 12.62 1.72
N LEU A 374 -12.66 12.91 0.54
CA LEU A 374 -12.17 11.90 -0.39
C LEU A 374 -10.66 11.99 -0.51
N GLN A 375 -9.99 10.86 -0.32
CA GLN A 375 -8.54 10.73 -0.45
C GLN A 375 -8.16 9.40 -1.10
N THR A 376 -6.90 9.30 -1.51
CA THR A 376 -6.36 8.07 -2.07
C THR A 376 -5.64 7.28 -1.00
N TYR A 377 -6.09 6.04 -0.79
CA TYR A 377 -5.53 5.14 0.19
C TYR A 377 -5.38 3.74 -0.39
N ASP A 378 -4.16 3.21 -0.35
CA ASP A 378 -3.84 1.86 -0.85
C ASP A 378 -4.29 1.64 -2.31
N GLY A 379 -4.02 2.63 -3.15
CA GLY A 379 -4.34 2.60 -4.59
C GLY A 379 -5.83 2.71 -4.92
N ALA A 380 -6.66 3.09 -3.96
CA ALA A 380 -8.11 3.18 -4.11
C ALA A 380 -8.69 4.43 -3.45
N ALA A 381 -9.91 4.80 -3.83
CA ALA A 381 -10.59 5.96 -3.28
C ALA A 381 -11.17 5.62 -1.90
N LEU A 382 -10.74 6.35 -0.87
CA LEU A 382 -11.24 6.28 0.49
C LEU A 382 -12.08 7.52 0.79
N LEU A 383 -13.33 7.28 1.15
CA LEU A 383 -14.31 8.31 1.43
C LEU A 383 -14.80 8.22 2.87
N THR A 384 -14.96 9.37 3.50
CA THR A 384 -15.77 9.54 4.69
C THR A 384 -16.43 10.91 4.65
N GLY A 385 -17.12 11.28 5.71
CA GLY A 385 -17.83 12.54 5.83
C GLY A 385 -18.65 12.55 7.10
N LEU A 386 -19.64 13.42 7.12
CA LEU A 386 -20.66 13.45 8.15
C LEU A 386 -21.97 12.87 7.64
N THR A 387 -22.65 12.10 8.47
CA THR A 387 -24.03 11.69 8.24
C THR A 387 -24.96 12.91 8.26
N ALA A 388 -26.22 12.73 7.87
CA ALA A 388 -27.20 13.83 7.89
C ALA A 388 -27.37 14.46 9.29
N ASP A 389 -27.25 13.67 10.36
CA ASP A 389 -27.26 14.09 11.77
C ASP A 389 -25.92 14.65 12.27
N GLY A 390 -24.91 14.77 11.40
CA GLY A 390 -23.64 15.42 11.72
C GLY A 390 -22.64 14.55 12.48
N LYS A 391 -22.80 13.22 12.46
CA LYS A 391 -21.86 12.24 13.06
C LYS A 391 -20.87 11.71 12.03
N LEU A 392 -19.77 11.14 12.48
CA LEU A 392 -18.83 10.45 11.58
C LEU A 392 -19.54 9.37 10.74
N ALA A 393 -19.46 9.52 9.42
CA ALA A 393 -19.91 8.47 8.51
C ALA A 393 -18.88 7.32 8.46
N PRO A 394 -19.31 6.09 8.14
CA PRO A 394 -18.39 4.98 7.91
C PRO A 394 -17.30 5.33 6.89
N LEU A 395 -16.18 4.62 6.96
CA LEU A 395 -15.21 4.62 5.87
C LEU A 395 -15.77 3.82 4.69
N TYR A 396 -15.89 4.45 3.53
CA TYR A 396 -16.27 3.82 2.28
C TYR A 396 -15.05 3.69 1.38
N TRP A 397 -14.81 2.50 0.87
CA TRP A 397 -13.66 2.22 0.02
C TRP A 397 -14.11 1.79 -1.38
N SER A 398 -13.59 2.47 -2.41
CA SER A 398 -13.88 2.21 -3.81
C SER A 398 -12.61 1.79 -4.55
N LYS A 399 -12.52 0.48 -4.82
CA LYS A 399 -11.44 -0.14 -5.62
C LYS A 399 -11.71 -0.10 -7.13
N ASP A 400 -12.88 0.37 -7.54
CA ASP A 400 -13.37 0.41 -8.92
C ASP A 400 -13.62 1.83 -9.40
N ARG A 401 -12.76 2.76 -8.96
CA ARG A 401 -12.68 4.16 -9.43
C ARG A 401 -13.99 4.94 -9.30
N GLY A 402 -14.66 4.81 -8.16
CA GLY A 402 -15.88 5.55 -7.81
C GLY A 402 -17.19 4.83 -8.14
N ARG A 403 -17.15 3.63 -8.72
CA ARG A 403 -18.36 2.90 -9.11
C ARG A 403 -19.09 2.25 -7.94
N THR A 404 -18.38 1.64 -7.00
CA THR A 404 -18.96 1.08 -5.78
C THR A 404 -18.25 1.56 -4.52
N TRP A 405 -19.03 1.82 -3.48
CA TRP A 405 -18.58 2.35 -2.20
C TRP A 405 -18.93 1.37 -1.08
N LYS A 406 -17.93 0.63 -0.59
CA LYS A 406 -18.13 -0.45 0.39
C LYS A 406 -17.62 -0.06 1.78
N ARG A 407 -18.45 -0.26 2.81
CA ARG A 407 -18.16 0.11 4.21
C ARG A 407 -17.59 -1.00 5.09
N ASP A 408 -17.59 -2.24 4.60
CA ASP A 408 -17.19 -3.45 5.33
C ASP A 408 -15.72 -3.82 5.12
N ARG A 409 -14.99 -3.02 4.35
CA ARG A 409 -13.61 -3.32 3.95
C ARG A 409 -12.55 -2.69 4.86
N LEU A 410 -12.87 -1.55 5.47
CA LEU A 410 -12.00 -0.88 6.45
C LEU A 410 -12.82 -0.57 7.70
N LYS A 411 -12.23 -0.82 8.86
CA LYS A 411 -12.88 -0.54 10.15
C LYS A 411 -12.96 0.98 10.31
N THR A 412 -14.12 1.50 10.68
CA THR A 412 -14.28 2.93 11.03
C THR A 412 -13.85 3.12 12.49
N PRO A 413 -13.14 4.21 12.85
CA PRO A 413 -12.80 4.48 14.25
C PRO A 413 -14.06 4.69 15.08
N ALA A 414 -14.01 4.36 16.37
CA ALA A 414 -15.07 4.68 17.33
C ALA A 414 -14.99 6.14 17.80
N ALA A 415 -14.69 7.04 16.86
CA ALA A 415 -14.49 8.45 17.11
C ALA A 415 -15.83 9.16 17.35
N HIS A 416 -15.84 10.06 18.32
CA HIS A 416 -16.95 10.98 18.52
C HIS A 416 -16.66 12.23 17.70
N ALA A 417 -17.07 12.23 16.44
CA ALA A 417 -17.03 13.42 15.62
C ALA A 417 -18.44 14.03 15.55
N GLU A 418 -18.53 15.33 15.81
CA GLU A 418 -19.78 16.07 15.69
C GLU A 418 -19.57 17.38 14.93
N GLY A 419 -20.24 17.51 13.78
CA GLY A 419 -20.40 18.78 13.08
C GLY A 419 -19.20 19.32 12.29
N ALA A 420 -17.98 18.84 12.50
CA ALA A 420 -16.85 19.07 11.61
C ALA A 420 -15.84 17.93 11.71
N ILE A 421 -15.29 17.50 10.58
CA ILE A 421 -14.13 16.58 10.55
C ILE A 421 -13.09 17.03 9.55
N ALA A 422 -11.86 16.55 9.75
CA ALA A 422 -10.85 16.56 8.72
C ALA A 422 -10.11 15.24 8.70
N THR A 423 -9.66 14.83 7.52
CA THR A 423 -8.86 13.63 7.36
C THR A 423 -7.63 13.93 6.51
N ALA A 424 -6.52 13.25 6.81
CA ALA A 424 -5.29 13.31 6.03
C ALA A 424 -4.65 11.92 5.97
N ILE A 425 -3.93 11.62 4.90
CA ILE A 425 -3.11 10.41 4.78
C ILE A 425 -1.65 10.84 4.72
N ASP A 426 -0.86 10.38 5.68
CA ASP A 426 0.56 10.75 5.76
C ASP A 426 1.48 9.86 4.91
N GLN A 427 2.75 10.25 4.83
CA GLN A 427 3.80 9.52 4.11
C GLN A 427 4.08 8.11 4.67
N ASN A 428 3.64 7.82 5.89
CA ASN A 428 3.79 6.51 6.54
C ASN A 428 2.51 5.66 6.40
N HIS A 429 1.57 6.10 5.55
CA HIS A 429 0.29 5.48 5.27
C HIS A 429 -0.69 5.43 6.45
N PHE A 430 -0.52 6.29 7.46
CA PHE A 430 -1.55 6.48 8.46
C PHE A 430 -2.65 7.39 7.92
N ILE A 431 -3.89 6.94 8.09
CA ILE A 431 -5.07 7.78 8.00
C ILE A 431 -5.21 8.49 9.33
N TRP A 432 -5.22 9.81 9.31
CA TRP A 432 -5.51 10.66 10.45
C TRP A 432 -6.94 11.18 10.35
N LEU A 433 -7.64 11.21 11.47
CA LEU A 433 -8.96 11.81 11.63
C LEU A 433 -8.91 12.83 12.78
N PHE A 434 -9.33 14.04 12.47
CA PHE A 434 -9.44 15.17 13.40
C PHE A 434 -10.91 15.50 13.58
N CYS A 435 -11.38 15.51 14.82
CA CYS A 435 -12.78 15.69 15.15
C CYS A 435 -13.02 17.09 15.73
N GLY A 436 -13.81 17.91 15.04
CA GLY A 436 -14.36 19.14 15.61
C GLY A 436 -15.31 18.85 16.78
N LYS A 437 -15.57 19.86 17.60
CA LYS A 437 -16.32 19.83 18.88
C LYS A 437 -15.72 19.00 20.00
N THR A 438 -15.18 17.83 19.72
CA THR A 438 -14.56 16.96 20.73
C THR A 438 -13.06 17.19 20.83
N GLY A 439 -12.42 17.60 19.73
CA GLY A 439 -10.97 17.71 19.65
C GLY A 439 -10.27 16.35 19.65
N GLU A 440 -11.00 15.25 19.45
CA GLU A 440 -10.40 13.93 19.35
C GLU A 440 -9.50 13.82 18.11
N VAL A 441 -8.37 13.14 18.25
CA VAL A 441 -7.48 12.81 17.14
C VAL A 441 -7.25 11.30 17.11
N TRP A 442 -7.44 10.72 15.94
CA TRP A 442 -7.32 9.29 15.72
C TRP A 442 -6.38 9.01 14.56
N ARG A 443 -5.62 7.91 14.66
CA ARG A 443 -4.85 7.37 13.53
C ARG A 443 -5.11 5.88 13.34
N GLY A 444 -5.05 5.44 12.08
CA GLY A 444 -5.19 4.04 11.72
C GLY A 444 -4.41 3.74 10.45
N ARG A 445 -3.92 2.50 10.32
CA ARG A 445 -3.20 2.06 9.13
C ARG A 445 -3.48 0.58 8.85
N ILE A 446 -3.60 0.22 7.58
CA ILE A 446 -3.59 -1.18 7.14
C ILE A 446 -2.21 -1.75 7.47
N ASN A 447 -2.16 -2.82 8.26
CA ASN A 447 -0.91 -3.37 8.79
C ASN A 447 0.17 -3.57 7.73
N ARG A 448 -0.18 -4.14 6.56
CA ARG A 448 0.80 -4.38 5.49
C ARG A 448 1.44 -3.13 4.90
N LEU A 449 0.80 -1.97 5.00
CA LEU A 449 1.39 -0.70 4.58
C LEU A 449 2.48 -0.22 5.57
N GLY A 450 2.58 -0.83 6.74
CA GLY A 450 3.62 -0.58 7.72
C GLY A 450 4.79 -1.56 7.67
N TRP A 451 4.72 -2.59 6.83
CA TRP A 451 5.76 -3.60 6.76
C TRP A 451 6.94 -3.10 5.93
N THR A 452 8.16 -3.50 6.32
CA THR A 452 9.36 -3.15 5.56
C THR A 452 9.30 -3.82 4.18
N PRO A 453 9.36 -3.07 3.08
CA PRO A 453 9.40 -3.65 1.75
C PRO A 453 10.70 -4.42 1.57
N LEU A 454 10.59 -5.71 1.21
CA LEU A 454 11.74 -6.56 0.93
C LEU A 454 11.89 -6.74 -0.59
N PRO A 455 13.07 -6.45 -1.17
CA PRO A 455 13.30 -6.69 -2.59
C PRO A 455 12.97 -8.14 -2.97
N GLY A 456 12.03 -8.32 -3.91
CA GLY A 456 11.57 -9.64 -4.36
C GLY A 456 10.39 -10.25 -3.60
N ALA A 457 9.82 -9.56 -2.60
CA ALA A 457 8.57 -9.97 -1.95
C ALA A 457 7.35 -9.77 -2.88
N PHE A 458 6.40 -10.70 -2.86
CA PHE A 458 5.18 -10.65 -3.67
C PHE A 458 3.99 -10.12 -2.86
N GLU A 459 3.80 -8.80 -2.84
CA GLU A 459 2.74 -8.13 -2.07
C GLU A 459 1.30 -8.51 -2.49
N LYS A 460 1.10 -8.98 -3.73
CA LYS A 460 -0.22 -9.40 -4.24
C LYS A 460 -0.82 -10.59 -3.48
N SER A 461 -0.02 -11.39 -2.77
CA SER A 461 -0.52 -12.55 -2.01
C SER A 461 -1.30 -12.16 -0.75
N LEU A 462 -1.16 -10.90 -0.30
CA LEU A 462 -1.66 -10.42 1.00
C LEU A 462 -2.99 -9.68 0.89
N GLN A 463 -3.42 -9.31 -0.31
CA GLN A 463 -4.69 -8.61 -0.52
C GLN A 463 -5.86 -9.60 -0.60
N ARG A 464 -6.82 -9.48 0.32
CA ARG A 464 -8.16 -10.09 0.19
C ARG A 464 -8.85 -9.50 -1.03
N ARG A 465 -9.27 -10.38 -1.96
CA ARG A 465 -10.05 -10.01 -3.14
C ARG A 465 -11.43 -9.45 -2.77
#